data_AF-A0A8T7KBC6-F1
#
_entry.id   AF-A0A8T7KBC6-F1
#
_cell.length_a   1.000
_cell.length_b   1.000
_cell.length_c   1.000
_cell.angle_alpha   90.00
_cell.angle_beta   90.00
_cell.angle_gamma   90.00
#
_symmetry.space_group_name_H-M   'P 1'
#
loop_
_entity.id
_entity.type
_entity.pdbx_description
1 polymer ?
#
loop_
_entity_poly.entity_id
_entity_poly.type
_entity_poly.pdbx_seq_one_letter_code
_entity_poly.pdbx_strand_id
1 'polypeptide(L)'
;MFKSIHRIAVMFLALLMLIVGFAGVASAQTTAEIAVLLPDSASSARWEADDRRFFAAAFDAAGVSYSIVNAEGDARVQLTQAEQAITNGARVLLLVNLDSAS
;
A
#
# COMPACT_ATOMS: atom_id res chain seq x y z
N MET A 1 -41.33 15.18 -34.04
CA MET A 1 -40.61 14.04 -34.65
C MET A 1 -39.10 14.05 -34.36
N PHE A 2 -38.42 15.21 -34.38
CA PHE A 2 -36.96 15.31 -34.19
C PHE A 2 -36.41 14.99 -32.77
N LYS A 3 -37.22 15.12 -31.71
CA LYS A 3 -36.79 14.85 -30.32
C LYS A 3 -36.61 13.36 -29.99
N SER A 4 -37.27 12.43 -30.70
CA SER A 4 -37.12 10.99 -30.43
C SER A 4 -35.84 10.40 -31.02
N ILE A 5 -35.34 10.95 -32.13
CA ILE A 5 -34.12 10.46 -32.81
C ILE A 5 -32.88 10.77 -31.97
N HIS A 6 -32.87 11.91 -31.27
CA HIS A 6 -31.81 12.26 -30.31
C HIS A 6 -31.76 11.33 -29.09
N ARG A 7 -32.91 10.86 -28.59
CA ARG A 7 -32.97 9.99 -27.41
C ARG A 7 -32.49 8.57 -27.71
N ILE A 8 -32.71 8.10 -28.93
CA ILE A 8 -32.23 6.79 -29.42
C ILE A 8 -30.72 6.83 -29.70
N ALA A 9 -30.22 7.93 -30.28
CA ALA A 9 -28.78 8.10 -30.52
C ALA A 9 -27.95 8.19 -29.22
N VAL A 10 -28.48 8.84 -28.17
CA VAL A 10 -27.82 8.92 -26.86
C VAL A 10 -27.81 7.57 -26.12
N MET A 11 -28.86 6.75 -26.28
CA MET A 11 -28.88 5.39 -25.70
C MET A 11 -27.93 4.41 -26.42
N PHE A 12 -27.71 4.56 -27.72
CA PHE A 12 -26.74 3.73 -28.45
C PHE A 12 -25.28 4.12 -28.15
N LEU A 13 -24.99 5.40 -27.90
CA LEU A 13 -23.67 5.87 -27.51
C LEU A 13 -23.30 5.46 -26.07
N ALA A 14 -24.27 5.35 -25.17
CA ALA A 14 -24.06 4.87 -23.80
C ALA A 14 -23.78 3.36 -23.73
N LEU A 15 -24.28 2.56 -24.69
CA LEU A 15 -24.09 1.11 -24.71
C LEU A 15 -22.72 0.69 -25.28
N LEU A 16 -22.07 1.55 -26.09
CA LEU A 16 -20.73 1.31 -26.62
C LEU A 16 -19.61 1.56 -25.58
N MET A 17 -19.91 2.28 -24.49
CA MET A 17 -18.94 2.62 -23.44
C MET A 17 -18.83 1.58 -22.33
N LEU A 18 -19.64 0.52 -22.34
CA LEU A 18 -19.67 -0.50 -21.28
C LEU A 18 -18.62 -1.62 -21.46
N ILE A 19 -17.93 -1.71 -22.61
CA ILE A 19 -17.08 -2.87 -22.95
C ILE A 19 -15.57 -2.60 -22.72
N VAL A 20 -15.14 -1.38 -22.41
CA VAL A 20 -13.70 -1.04 -22.26
C VAL A 20 -13.21 -1.02 -20.80
N GLY A 21 -14.10 -1.27 -19.82
CA GLY A 21 -13.80 -1.02 -18.40
C GLY A 21 -13.09 -2.13 -17.61
N PHE A 22 -12.81 -3.31 -18.19
CA PHE A 22 -12.26 -4.45 -17.43
C PHE A 22 -11.00 -5.04 -18.07
N ALA A 23 -10.16 -4.20 -18.69
CA ALA A 23 -8.75 -4.53 -18.80
C ALA A 23 -8.11 -4.17 -17.45
N GLY A 24 -8.19 -5.09 -16.50
CA GLY A 24 -7.41 -5.00 -15.27
C GLY A 24 -5.95 -4.89 -15.63
N VAL A 25 -5.40 -3.67 -15.59
CA VAL A 25 -3.97 -3.45 -15.51
C VAL A 25 -3.59 -4.11 -14.19
N ALA A 26 -3.10 -5.35 -14.27
CA ALA A 26 -2.33 -5.94 -13.21
C ALA A 26 -1.10 -5.02 -13.06
N SER A 27 -1.21 -4.02 -12.19
CA SER A 27 -0.08 -3.22 -11.75
C SER A 27 0.93 -4.25 -11.26
N ALA A 28 2.08 -4.32 -11.93
CA ALA A 28 3.19 -5.13 -11.46
C ALA A 28 3.41 -4.74 -10.01
N GLN A 29 3.07 -5.64 -9.10
CA GLN A 29 3.19 -5.38 -7.68
C GLN A 29 4.68 -5.28 -7.43
N THR A 30 5.19 -4.05 -7.34
CA THR A 30 6.58 -3.80 -7.05
C THR A 30 6.86 -4.50 -5.73
N THR A 31 7.54 -5.65 -5.81
CA THR A 31 7.95 -6.41 -4.65
C THR A 31 8.79 -5.46 -3.80
N ALA A 32 8.26 -5.02 -2.66
CA ALA A 32 9.03 -4.26 -1.70
C ALA A 32 10.10 -5.21 -1.17
N GLU A 33 11.38 -4.94 -1.43
CA GLU A 33 12.47 -5.81 -1.02
C GLU A 33 12.61 -5.79 0.50
N ILE A 34 12.41 -4.61 1.11
CA ILE A 34 12.47 -4.40 2.55
C ILE A 34 11.12 -3.90 3.06
N ALA A 35 10.56 -4.54 4.08
CA ALA A 35 9.39 -4.05 4.80
C ALA A 35 9.78 -3.70 6.24
N VAL A 36 9.51 -2.47 6.66
CA VAL A 36 9.74 -1.98 8.02
C VAL A 36 8.41 -1.79 8.74
N LEU A 37 8.29 -2.38 9.93
CA LEU A 37 7.12 -2.33 10.79
C LEU A 37 7.47 -1.58 12.06
N LEU A 38 7.11 -0.30 12.10
CA LEU A 38 7.24 0.56 13.26
C LEU A 38 6.15 0.22 14.30
N PRO A 39 6.44 0.38 15.59
CA PRO A 39 5.55 -0.10 16.64
C PRO A 39 4.34 0.82 16.83
N ASP A 40 4.58 2.10 17.16
CA ASP A 40 3.52 3.05 17.49
C ASP A 40 4.06 4.50 17.53
N SER A 41 3.16 5.49 17.56
CA SER A 41 3.51 6.90 17.69
C SER A 41 3.29 7.48 19.10
N ALA A 42 2.64 6.72 20.00
CA ALA A 42 2.19 7.17 21.32
C ALA A 42 3.27 7.01 22.40
N SER A 43 3.96 5.88 22.41
CA SER A 43 5.12 5.54 23.25
C SER A 43 6.35 6.36 22.86
N SER A 44 6.49 6.70 21.57
CA SER A 44 7.55 7.58 21.09
C SER A 44 7.25 8.21 19.73
N ALA A 45 7.27 9.54 19.68
CA ALA A 45 7.22 10.30 18.42
C ALA A 45 8.47 10.06 17.53
N ARG A 46 9.55 9.51 18.09
CA ARG A 46 10.81 9.22 17.37
C ARG A 46 10.58 8.31 16.15
N TRP A 47 9.66 7.35 16.26
CA TRP A 47 9.41 6.37 15.21
C TRP A 47 8.99 7.03 13.89
N GLU A 48 8.07 7.98 13.96
CA GLU A 48 7.58 8.71 12.79
C GLU A 48 8.50 9.86 12.38
N ALA A 49 9.10 10.57 13.35
CA ALA A 49 9.91 11.75 13.08
C ALA A 49 11.32 11.41 12.56
N ASP A 50 11.98 10.44 13.19
CA ASP A 50 13.38 10.12 12.95
C ASP A 50 13.55 8.75 12.28
N ASP A 51 13.08 7.67 12.91
CA ASP A 51 13.33 6.31 12.41
C ASP A 51 12.80 6.13 10.98
N ARG A 52 11.54 6.51 10.71
CA ARG A 52 10.98 6.51 9.34
C ARG A 52 11.85 7.28 8.36
N ARG A 53 12.25 8.51 8.72
CA ARG A 53 13.05 9.38 7.86
C ARG A 53 14.41 8.78 7.55
N PHE A 54 15.11 8.25 8.56
CA PHE A 54 16.45 7.68 8.39
C PHE A 54 16.42 6.35 7.63
N PHE A 55 15.43 5.49 7.88
CA PHE A 55 15.24 4.27 7.09
C PHE A 55 14.98 4.59 5.62
N ALA A 56 14.03 5.49 5.33
CA ALA A 56 13.74 5.90 3.96
C ALA A 56 14.98 6.44 3.25
N ALA A 57 15.71 7.37 3.90
CA ALA A 57 16.94 7.92 3.33
C ALA A 57 18.02 6.86 3.08
N ALA A 58 18.18 5.88 3.98
CA ALA A 58 19.16 4.81 3.82
C ALA A 58 18.79 3.86 2.66
N PHE A 59 17.51 3.50 2.53
CA PHE A 59 17.05 2.62 1.46
C PHE A 59 17.06 3.33 0.09
N ASP A 60 16.69 4.60 0.04
CA ASP A 60 16.80 5.44 -1.15
C ASP A 60 18.27 5.53 -1.61
N ALA A 61 19.21 5.77 -0.68
CA ALA A 61 20.63 5.81 -0.98
C ALA A 61 21.19 4.46 -1.47
N ALA A 62 20.61 3.35 -0.99
CA ALA A 62 20.96 2.00 -1.43
C ALA A 62 20.27 1.59 -2.75
N GLY A 63 19.27 2.35 -3.22
CA GLY A 63 18.52 2.04 -4.44
C GLY A 63 17.63 0.79 -4.36
N VAL A 64 17.19 0.43 -3.15
CA VAL A 64 16.32 -0.74 -2.90
C VAL A 64 14.86 -0.31 -2.75
N SER A 65 13.91 -1.16 -3.14
CA SER A 65 12.49 -0.90 -2.91
C SER A 65 12.11 -1.21 -1.45
N TYR A 66 11.24 -0.40 -0.86
CA TYR A 66 10.84 -0.60 0.53
C TYR A 66 9.41 -0.14 0.85
N SER A 67 8.90 -0.63 1.97
CA SER A 67 7.69 -0.12 2.63
C SER A 67 7.98 0.16 4.10
N ILE A 68 7.39 1.24 4.63
CA ILE A 68 7.47 1.58 6.06
C ILE A 68 6.06 1.83 6.55
N VAL A 69 5.58 0.98 7.45
CA VAL A 69 4.24 1.08 8.06
C VAL A 69 4.37 1.19 9.57
N ASN A 70 3.34 1.69 10.21
CA ASN A 70 3.25 1.80 11.67
C ASN A 70 2.03 1.00 12.15
N ALA A 71 2.20 0.23 13.21
CA ALA A 71 1.15 -0.58 13.80
C ALA A 71 0.28 0.19 14.81
N GLU A 72 0.65 1.43 15.15
CA GLU A 72 -0.07 2.32 16.06
C GLU A 72 -0.41 1.67 17.41
N GLY A 73 0.50 0.82 17.91
CA GLY A 73 0.35 0.17 19.21
C GLY A 73 -0.45 -1.13 19.18
N ASP A 74 -0.89 -1.59 18.01
CA ASP A 74 -1.72 -2.78 17.88
C ASP A 74 -0.92 -3.97 17.33
N ALA A 75 -0.68 -4.96 18.19
CA ALA A 75 0.06 -6.18 17.85
C ALA A 75 -0.62 -7.02 16.76
N ARG A 76 -1.96 -6.98 16.65
CA ARG A 76 -2.70 -7.68 15.58
C ARG A 76 -2.50 -6.97 14.25
N VAL A 77 -2.49 -5.64 14.26
CA VAL A 77 -2.16 -4.84 13.07
C VAL A 77 -0.74 -5.13 12.62
N GLN A 78 0.24 -5.18 13.54
CA GLN A 78 1.63 -5.50 13.21
C GLN A 78 1.77 -6.91 12.61
N LEU A 79 1.05 -7.90 13.16
CA LEU A 79 1.02 -9.26 12.60
C LEU A 79 0.47 -9.27 11.17
N THR A 80 -0.69 -8.64 10.93
CA THR A 80 -1.28 -8.56 9.59
C THR A 80 -0.38 -7.83 8.60
N GLN A 81 0.30 -6.76 9.02
CA GLN A 81 1.30 -6.06 8.19
C GLN A 81 2.47 -6.98 7.81
N ALA A 82 2.93 -7.82 8.74
CA ALA A 82 4.01 -8.77 8.48
C ALA A 82 3.57 -9.85 7.48
N GLU A 83 2.37 -10.43 7.67
CA GLU A 83 1.78 -11.40 6.74
C GLU A 83 1.60 -10.83 5.34
N GLN A 84 1.15 -9.57 5.24
CA GLN A 84 1.03 -8.85 3.98
C GLN A 84 2.40 -8.61 3.33
N ALA A 85 3.40 -8.18 4.10
CA ALA A 85 4.76 -7.98 3.59
C ALA A 85 5.33 -9.28 3.00
N ILE A 86 5.18 -10.40 3.71
CA ILE A 86 5.62 -11.72 3.25
C ILE A 86 4.88 -12.13 1.97
N THR A 87 3.56 -11.99 1.95
CA THR A 87 2.72 -12.29 0.77
C THR A 87 3.11 -11.43 -0.44
N ASN A 88 3.47 -10.18 -0.19
CA ASN A 88 3.92 -9.23 -1.21
C ASN A 88 5.36 -9.47 -1.66
N GLY A 89 6.04 -10.46 -1.09
CA GLY A 89 7.36 -10.92 -1.50
C GLY A 89 8.53 -10.22 -0.81
N ALA A 90 8.31 -9.57 0.34
CA ALA A 90 9.39 -8.98 1.14
C ALA A 90 10.54 -9.97 1.34
N ARG A 91 11.76 -9.52 1.05
CA ARG A 91 12.99 -10.30 1.21
C ARG A 91 13.59 -10.07 2.60
N VAL A 92 13.40 -8.88 3.14
CA VAL A 92 13.81 -8.50 4.49
C VAL A 92 12.61 -7.90 5.22
N LEU A 93 12.40 -8.36 6.46
CA LEU A 93 11.41 -7.81 7.38
C LEU A 93 12.13 -7.19 8.58
N LEU A 94 12.05 -5.87 8.73
CA LEU A 94 12.54 -5.15 9.89
C LEU A 94 11.35 -4.90 10.82
N LEU A 95 11.36 -5.54 11.99
CA LEU A 95 10.30 -5.40 12.99
C LEU A 95 10.88 -4.86 14.28
N VAL A 96 10.25 -3.83 14.82
CA VAL A 96 10.47 -3.40 16.20
C VAL A 96 9.32 -3.95 17.02
N ASN A 97 9.64 -4.72 18.05
CA ASN A 97 8.63 -5.42 18.82
C ASN A 97 7.77 -4.44 19.65
N LEU A 98 6.44 -4.55 19.52
CA LEU A 98 5.45 -3.87 20.37
C LEU A 98 5.36 -4.45 21.79
N ASP A 99 5.71 -5.71 21.94
CA ASP A 99 5.77 -6.48 23.17
C ASP A 99 7.20 -7.02 23.36
N SER A 100 8.06 -6.21 23.98
CA SER A 100 9.26 -6.77 24.60
C SER A 100 8.77 -7.68 25.73
N ALA A 101 8.69 -8.98 25.48
CA ALA A 101 8.40 -9.97 26.51
C ALA A 101 9.18 -9.60 27.77
N SER A 102 8.42 -9.27 28.83
CA SER A 102 8.88 -8.84 30.14
C SER A 102 9.75 -9.89 30.82
#